data_AF-A0A927RYN8-F1
#
_entry.id   AF-A0A927RYN8-F1
#
_cell.length_a   1.000
_cell.length_b   1.000
_cell.length_c   1.000
_cell.angle_alpha   90.00
_cell.angle_beta   90.00
_cell.angle_gamma   90.00
#
_symmetry.space_group_name_H-M   'P 1'
#
loop_
_entity.id
_entity.type
_entity.pdbx_description
1 polymer ?
#
loop_
_entity_poly.entity_id
_entity_poly.type
_entity_poly.pdbx_seq_one_letter_code
_entity_poly.pdbx_strand_id
1 'polypeptide(L)'
;MKRALGFFLALIMLLSATSSFAEASTIWKVKEYVDEFDEPTGEKYIVGGPFYGKFSNSATTDAELSAYVFYDGDRVWIQLYEYDDLLATNPFSQSQEYFVGVKADLWDVSTGEYSYRHVFRCRGNIPSNGNALYIVSDVNSDFYSDNYEVNYGGVEVNFTKYNTFDDVLGRSQKIIFSIKQEGGMNEYLFTVNNASGFSELSESVFEKEYIEVLPDVNSEYGVSVGSTIIHKTNGEGEIIDIYNTEAYNSATDEMESYTFATIKFTNGTEDTFALRIAIDSGSITVVE
;
A
#
# COMPACT_ATOMS: atom_id res chain seq x y z
N MET A 1 11.88 -53.90 -16.28
CA MET A 1 12.48 -52.55 -16.19
C MET A 1 11.84 -51.48 -17.09
N LYS A 2 11.25 -51.80 -18.25
CA LYS A 2 10.63 -50.78 -19.14
C LYS A 2 9.31 -50.15 -18.65
N ARG A 3 8.61 -50.78 -17.68
CA ARG A 3 7.34 -50.27 -17.11
C ARG A 3 7.50 -49.29 -15.94
N ALA A 4 8.68 -49.26 -15.29
CA ALA A 4 8.96 -48.33 -14.21
C ALA A 4 9.43 -46.95 -14.73
N LEU A 5 10.07 -46.92 -15.90
CA LEU A 5 10.58 -45.69 -16.51
C LEU A 5 9.46 -44.78 -17.06
N GLY A 6 8.36 -45.37 -17.54
CA GLY A 6 7.20 -44.62 -18.03
C GLY A 6 6.44 -43.86 -16.94
N PHE A 7 6.41 -44.40 -15.72
CA PHE A 7 5.79 -43.71 -14.57
C PHE A 7 6.64 -42.56 -14.04
N PHE A 8 7.96 -42.68 -14.10
CA PHE A 8 8.86 -41.60 -13.67
C PHE A 8 8.84 -40.42 -14.65
N LEU A 9 8.68 -40.67 -15.95
CA LEU A 9 8.56 -39.62 -16.96
C LEU A 9 7.22 -38.87 -16.88
N ALA A 10 6.13 -39.56 -16.56
CA ALA A 10 4.82 -38.94 -16.36
C ALA A 10 4.77 -38.08 -15.07
N LEU A 11 5.49 -38.49 -14.03
CA LEU A 11 5.58 -37.72 -12.78
C LEU A 11 6.43 -36.45 -12.93
N ILE A 12 7.52 -36.50 -13.73
CA ILE A 12 8.32 -35.30 -14.05
C ILE A 12 7.54 -34.34 -14.96
N MET A 13 6.73 -34.84 -15.90
CA MET A 13 5.84 -33.97 -16.69
C MET A 13 4.69 -33.37 -15.87
N LEU A 14 4.25 -34.03 -14.78
CA LEU A 14 3.26 -33.48 -13.85
C LEU A 14 3.85 -32.38 -12.94
N LEU A 15 5.17 -32.41 -12.71
CA LEU A 15 5.91 -31.39 -11.95
C LEU A 15 6.34 -30.20 -12.82
N SER A 16 6.25 -30.30 -14.15
CA SER A 16 6.38 -29.18 -15.08
C SER A 16 5.03 -28.58 -15.49
N ALA A 17 3.95 -28.92 -14.77
CA ALA A 17 2.81 -28.02 -14.70
C ALA A 17 3.33 -26.77 -14.00
N THR A 18 3.93 -25.88 -14.78
CA THR A 18 4.09 -24.48 -14.44
C THR A 18 2.79 -24.09 -13.77
N SER A 19 2.89 -23.64 -12.53
CA SER A 19 1.85 -22.85 -11.88
C SER A 19 1.58 -21.67 -12.81
N SER A 20 0.76 -21.88 -13.84
CA SER A 20 -0.09 -20.86 -14.38
C SER A 20 -1.06 -20.59 -13.24
N PHE A 21 -0.59 -19.82 -12.25
CA PHE A 21 -1.47 -18.89 -11.59
C PHE A 21 -2.24 -18.28 -12.73
N ALA A 22 -3.55 -18.55 -12.77
CA ALA A 22 -4.42 -17.77 -13.59
C ALA A 22 -4.05 -16.33 -13.25
N GLU A 23 -3.49 -15.58 -14.20
CA GLU A 23 -3.44 -14.13 -14.08
C GLU A 23 -4.90 -13.75 -13.86
N ALA A 24 -5.31 -13.57 -12.60
CA ALA A 24 -6.41 -12.69 -12.31
C ALA A 24 -6.01 -11.41 -13.04
N SER A 25 -6.74 -11.07 -14.11
CA SER A 25 -6.38 -9.98 -15.01
C SER A 25 -6.48 -8.68 -14.23
N THR A 26 -5.43 -8.39 -13.48
CA THR A 26 -5.34 -7.20 -12.67
C THR A 26 -5.07 -6.03 -13.58
N ILE A 27 -5.59 -4.85 -13.21
CA ILE A 27 -5.34 -3.60 -13.94
C ILE A 27 -3.89 -3.15 -13.78
N TRP A 28 -3.16 -3.76 -12.85
CA TRP A 28 -1.80 -3.44 -12.47
C TRP A 28 -0.80 -4.23 -13.33
N LYS A 29 0.27 -3.57 -13.75
CA LYS A 29 1.32 -4.16 -14.58
C LYS A 29 2.67 -3.90 -13.95
N VAL A 30 3.51 -4.92 -13.91
CA VAL A 30 4.92 -4.78 -13.54
C VAL A 30 5.70 -4.28 -14.75
N LYS A 31 6.54 -3.28 -14.53
CA LYS A 31 7.49 -2.74 -15.50
C LYS A 31 8.86 -2.63 -14.85
N GLU A 32 9.86 -2.41 -15.70
CA GLU A 32 11.25 -2.24 -15.30
C GLU A 32 11.72 -0.85 -15.71
N TYR A 33 12.52 -0.21 -14.87
CA TYR A 33 13.23 1.00 -15.25
C TYR A 33 14.25 0.67 -16.33
N VAL A 34 14.49 1.64 -17.20
CA VAL A 34 15.50 1.55 -18.25
C VAL A 34 16.45 2.73 -18.11
N ASP A 35 17.71 2.52 -18.49
CA ASP A 35 18.73 3.56 -18.53
C ASP A 35 18.60 4.46 -19.77
N GLU A 36 19.56 5.37 -19.98
CA GLU A 36 19.56 6.26 -21.15
C GLU A 36 19.71 5.55 -22.51
N PHE A 37 20.02 4.25 -22.51
CA PHE A 37 20.16 3.40 -23.68
C PHE A 37 19.00 2.43 -23.88
N ASP A 38 17.92 2.58 -23.09
CA ASP A 38 16.75 1.68 -23.09
C ASP A 38 17.11 0.26 -22.59
N GLU A 39 18.20 0.12 -21.82
CA GLU A 39 18.61 -1.15 -21.22
C GLU A 39 17.96 -1.33 -19.83
N PRO A 40 17.41 -2.52 -19.51
CA PRO A 40 16.75 -2.76 -18.23
C PRO A 40 17.73 -2.66 -17.05
N THR A 41 17.33 -1.95 -15.99
CA THR A 41 18.20 -1.72 -14.82
C THR A 41 18.12 -2.80 -13.74
N GLY A 42 17.15 -3.71 -13.82
CA GLY A 42 16.78 -4.64 -12.76
C GLY A 42 15.78 -4.08 -11.74
N GLU A 43 15.62 -2.75 -11.68
CA GLU A 43 14.69 -2.08 -10.76
C GLU A 43 13.28 -2.06 -11.36
N LYS A 44 12.28 -2.43 -10.55
CA LYS A 44 10.90 -2.61 -11.01
C LYS A 44 9.95 -1.58 -10.42
N TYR A 45 8.83 -1.37 -11.11
CA TYR A 45 7.70 -0.62 -10.60
C TYR A 45 6.38 -1.24 -11.07
N ILE A 46 5.31 -1.01 -10.32
CA ILE A 46 3.93 -1.34 -10.69
C ILE A 46 3.28 -0.09 -11.25
N VAL A 47 2.51 -0.25 -12.33
CA VAL A 47 1.71 0.83 -12.93
C VAL A 47 0.29 0.36 -13.22
N GLY A 48 -0.68 1.23 -12.95
CA GLY A 48 -2.06 1.09 -13.39
C GLY A 48 -2.49 2.29 -14.26
N GLY A 49 -3.40 2.04 -15.21
CA GLY A 49 -3.99 3.08 -16.06
C GLY A 49 -3.96 2.74 -17.57
N PRO A 50 -4.50 3.64 -18.42
CA PRO A 50 -5.04 4.95 -18.06
C PRO A 50 -6.35 4.86 -17.27
N PHE A 51 -6.50 5.72 -16.29
CA PHE A 51 -7.73 5.95 -15.53
C PHE A 51 -8.35 7.27 -15.97
N TYR A 52 -9.63 7.23 -16.34
CA TYR A 52 -10.30 8.40 -16.87
C TYR A 52 -11.01 9.18 -15.79
N GLY A 53 -11.03 10.49 -15.96
CA GLY A 53 -11.59 11.42 -15.00
C GLY A 53 -11.88 12.78 -15.62
N LYS A 54 -11.96 13.78 -14.76
CA LYS A 54 -12.16 15.18 -15.10
C LYS A 54 -11.12 16.05 -14.40
N PHE A 55 -10.75 17.15 -15.04
CA PHE A 55 -9.95 18.19 -14.40
C PHE A 55 -10.52 19.57 -14.70
N SER A 56 -10.19 20.52 -13.82
CA SER A 56 -10.49 21.94 -13.96
C SER A 56 -9.24 22.75 -13.66
N ASN A 57 -9.04 23.86 -14.37
CA ASN A 57 -7.97 24.81 -14.14
C ASN A 57 -8.45 26.25 -14.44
N SER A 58 -7.52 27.19 -14.61
CA SER A 58 -7.87 28.58 -14.92
C SER A 58 -8.51 28.80 -16.31
N ALA A 59 -8.38 27.83 -17.22
CA ALA A 59 -8.83 27.93 -18.61
C ALA A 59 -10.05 27.05 -18.92
N THR A 60 -10.23 25.94 -18.20
CA THR A 60 -11.31 24.98 -18.47
C THR A 60 -11.94 24.43 -17.19
N THR A 61 -13.17 23.94 -17.33
CA THR A 61 -13.91 23.26 -16.26
C THR A 61 -14.37 21.90 -16.77
N ASP A 62 -14.17 20.85 -15.97
CA ASP A 62 -14.56 19.47 -16.27
C ASP A 62 -14.11 18.94 -17.64
N ALA A 63 -12.88 19.29 -18.04
CA ALA A 63 -12.23 18.75 -19.22
C ALA A 63 -11.71 17.32 -18.98
N GLU A 64 -11.40 16.61 -20.06
CA GLU A 64 -10.97 15.20 -20.03
C GLU A 64 -9.60 15.04 -19.36
N LEU A 65 -9.50 14.02 -18.51
CA LEU A 65 -8.28 13.68 -17.77
C LEU A 65 -8.01 12.19 -17.93
N SER A 66 -6.75 11.88 -18.22
CA SER A 66 -6.19 10.53 -18.10
C SER A 66 -5.14 10.52 -16.99
N ALA A 67 -5.17 9.51 -16.13
CA ALA A 67 -4.25 9.37 -15.01
C ALA A 67 -3.58 7.99 -15.00
N TYR A 68 -2.33 7.95 -14.58
CA TYR A 68 -1.59 6.71 -14.31
C TYR A 68 -1.09 6.75 -12.87
N VAL A 69 -1.26 5.64 -12.16
CA VAL A 69 -0.80 5.47 -10.78
C VAL A 69 0.35 4.49 -10.77
N PHE A 70 1.41 4.84 -10.06
CA PHE A 70 2.64 4.08 -10.03
C PHE A 70 3.10 3.82 -8.59
N TYR A 71 3.83 2.72 -8.40
CA TYR A 71 4.42 2.32 -7.13
C TYR A 71 5.73 1.55 -7.36
N ASP A 72 6.80 1.90 -6.64
CA ASP A 72 8.13 1.27 -6.78
C ASP A 72 8.60 0.48 -5.55
N GLY A 73 7.70 0.20 -4.61
CA GLY A 73 8.02 -0.42 -3.31
C GLY A 73 8.05 0.60 -2.18
N ASP A 74 8.51 1.81 -2.47
CA ASP A 74 8.71 2.86 -1.46
C ASP A 74 7.81 4.07 -1.70
N ARG A 75 7.59 4.43 -2.97
CA ARG A 75 6.96 5.67 -3.39
C ARG A 75 5.76 5.41 -4.26
N VAL A 76 4.79 6.30 -4.11
CA VAL A 76 3.63 6.37 -5.00
C VAL A 76 3.65 7.69 -5.73
N TRP A 77 3.45 7.64 -7.04
CA TRP A 77 3.27 8.84 -7.83
C TRP A 77 2.16 8.68 -8.87
N ILE A 78 1.63 9.83 -9.28
CA ILE A 78 0.53 9.93 -10.23
C ILE A 78 1.00 10.81 -11.38
N GLN A 79 0.87 10.32 -12.60
CA GLN A 79 0.96 11.17 -13.80
C GLN A 79 -0.44 11.54 -14.26
N LEU A 80 -0.66 12.83 -14.46
CA LEU A 80 -1.94 13.42 -14.86
C LEU A 80 -1.79 14.00 -16.27
N TYR A 81 -2.66 13.62 -17.18
CA TYR A 81 -2.70 14.09 -18.56
C TYR A 81 -3.98 14.89 -18.77
N GLU A 82 -3.84 16.22 -18.73
CA GLU A 82 -4.89 17.17 -19.07
C GLU A 82 -5.24 17.05 -20.56
N TYR A 83 -6.53 17.13 -20.90
CA TYR A 83 -7.02 16.93 -22.27
C TYR A 83 -6.61 15.57 -22.88
N ASP A 84 -6.39 14.57 -22.01
CA ASP A 84 -5.91 13.21 -22.31
C ASP A 84 -4.51 13.08 -22.95
N ASP A 85 -3.86 14.17 -23.34
CA ASP A 85 -2.55 14.14 -24.00
C ASP A 85 -1.50 15.09 -23.43
N LEU A 86 -1.90 16.11 -22.67
CA LEU A 86 -1.02 17.11 -22.11
C LEU A 86 -0.61 16.75 -20.69
N LEU A 87 0.63 16.30 -20.52
CA LEU A 87 1.18 15.98 -19.20
C LEU A 87 1.17 17.23 -18.30
N ALA A 88 0.54 17.13 -17.13
CA ALA A 88 0.57 18.14 -16.10
C ALA A 88 2.01 18.30 -15.58
N THR A 89 2.54 19.51 -15.67
CA THR A 89 3.92 19.82 -15.26
C THR A 89 3.94 21.00 -14.31
N ASN A 90 4.98 21.05 -13.49
CA ASN A 90 5.33 22.21 -12.71
C ASN A 90 6.51 22.94 -13.38
N PRO A 91 6.28 23.98 -14.18
CA PRO A 91 7.35 24.72 -14.84
C PRO A 91 8.09 25.68 -13.89
N PHE A 92 7.66 25.77 -12.63
CA PHE A 92 8.23 26.71 -11.67
C PHE A 92 9.46 26.11 -10.96
N SER A 93 10.29 27.00 -10.42
CA SER A 93 11.49 26.63 -9.65
C SER A 93 11.19 26.13 -8.23
N GLN A 94 9.93 26.20 -7.79
CA GLN A 94 9.47 25.74 -6.48
C GLN A 94 8.50 24.57 -6.66
N SER A 95 8.36 23.72 -5.63
CA SER A 95 7.34 22.67 -5.65
C SER A 95 5.93 23.27 -5.67
N GLN A 96 5.01 22.54 -6.29
CA GLN A 96 3.59 22.80 -6.19
C GLN A 96 2.97 21.77 -5.27
N GLU A 97 2.30 22.25 -4.23
CA GLU A 97 1.66 21.42 -3.22
C GLU A 97 0.18 21.17 -3.56
N TYR A 98 -0.30 19.98 -3.20
CA TYR A 98 -1.65 19.51 -3.47
C TYR A 98 -2.25 18.86 -2.22
N PHE A 99 -3.54 19.10 -2.02
CA PHE A 99 -4.38 18.29 -1.15
C PHE A 99 -4.88 17.08 -1.95
N VAL A 100 -4.71 15.89 -1.40
CA VAL A 100 -5.16 14.64 -2.03
C VAL A 100 -6.20 13.99 -1.12
N GLY A 101 -7.42 13.88 -1.61
CA GLY A 101 -8.50 13.10 -1.01
C GLY A 101 -8.66 11.78 -1.74
N VAL A 102 -8.69 10.68 -1.01
CA VAL A 102 -8.87 9.32 -1.54
C VAL A 102 -10.11 8.72 -0.91
N LYS A 103 -11.07 8.30 -1.72
CA LYS A 103 -12.21 7.53 -1.23
C LYS A 103 -12.10 6.09 -1.72
N ALA A 104 -12.12 5.13 -0.82
CA ALA A 104 -11.88 3.72 -1.11
C ALA A 104 -13.08 2.84 -0.75
N ASP A 105 -13.40 1.88 -1.62
CA ASP A 105 -14.31 0.78 -1.34
C ASP A 105 -13.48 -0.38 -0.79
N LEU A 106 -13.46 -0.51 0.54
CA LEU A 106 -12.73 -1.55 1.26
C LEU A 106 -13.66 -2.70 1.62
N TRP A 107 -13.10 -3.91 1.67
CA TRP A 107 -13.80 -5.09 2.18
C TRP A 107 -14.04 -4.94 3.69
N ASP A 108 -15.30 -5.03 4.09
CA ASP A 108 -15.71 -5.04 5.49
C ASP A 108 -15.99 -6.48 5.89
N VAL A 109 -15.09 -7.09 6.67
CA VAL A 109 -15.25 -8.50 7.07
C VAL A 109 -16.46 -8.73 7.97
N SER A 110 -16.94 -7.69 8.68
CA SER A 110 -18.06 -7.82 9.61
C SER A 110 -19.37 -8.05 8.86
N THR A 111 -19.46 -7.48 7.66
CA THR A 111 -20.62 -7.62 6.77
C THR A 111 -20.38 -8.61 5.64
N GLY A 112 -19.11 -8.90 5.29
CA GLY A 112 -18.76 -9.66 4.11
C GLY A 112 -19.07 -8.93 2.82
N GLU A 113 -19.06 -7.59 2.85
CA GLU A 113 -19.38 -6.72 1.72
C GLU A 113 -18.36 -5.57 1.59
N TYR A 114 -18.26 -4.98 0.39
CA TYR A 114 -17.48 -3.76 0.21
C TYR A 114 -18.28 -2.54 0.70
N SER A 115 -17.69 -1.73 1.58
CA SER A 115 -18.36 -0.59 2.21
C SER A 115 -17.71 0.74 1.82
N TYR A 116 -18.55 1.69 1.41
CA TYR A 116 -18.23 3.02 0.86
C TYR A 116 -17.80 4.07 1.92
N ARG A 117 -17.11 3.68 2.99
CA ARG A 117 -16.98 4.53 4.20
C ARG A 117 -15.59 5.06 4.53
N HIS A 118 -14.56 4.77 3.74
CA HIS A 118 -13.20 5.25 4.03
C HIS A 118 -12.81 6.39 3.11
N VAL A 119 -12.66 7.57 3.70
CA VAL A 119 -12.11 8.77 3.05
C VAL A 119 -10.79 9.05 3.72
N PHE A 120 -9.71 8.98 2.98
CA PHE A 120 -8.38 9.34 3.41
C PHE A 120 -7.99 10.69 2.83
N ARG A 121 -7.13 11.41 3.54
CA ARG A 121 -6.55 12.66 3.04
C ARG A 121 -5.05 12.62 3.24
N CYS A 122 -4.30 13.08 2.25
CA CYS A 122 -2.86 13.23 2.35
C CYS A 122 -2.40 14.45 1.56
N ARG A 123 -1.09 14.70 1.57
CA ARG A 123 -0.45 15.72 0.75
C ARG A 123 0.23 15.06 -0.44
N GLY A 124 0.37 15.82 -1.51
CA GLY A 124 1.24 15.45 -2.61
C GLY A 124 1.87 16.68 -3.21
N ASN A 125 2.99 16.50 -3.90
CA ASN A 125 3.68 17.60 -4.54
C ASN A 125 4.14 17.22 -5.95
N ILE A 126 4.09 18.18 -6.86
CA ILE A 126 4.84 18.12 -8.12
C ILE A 126 6.13 18.90 -7.89
N PRO A 127 7.31 18.24 -7.87
CA PRO A 127 8.60 18.90 -7.67
C PRO A 127 8.84 20.01 -8.69
N SER A 128 9.81 20.89 -8.41
CA SER A 128 10.22 21.92 -9.36
C SER A 128 10.71 21.29 -10.67
N ASN A 129 10.24 21.81 -11.80
CA ASN A 129 10.44 21.21 -13.14
C ASN A 129 9.96 19.75 -13.25
N GLY A 130 9.09 19.30 -12.36
CA GLY A 130 8.55 17.95 -12.30
C GLY A 130 7.30 17.77 -13.16
N ASN A 131 6.94 16.51 -13.38
CA ASN A 131 5.82 16.09 -14.22
C ASN A 131 5.00 14.93 -13.60
N ALA A 132 5.23 14.67 -12.32
CA ALA A 132 4.55 13.64 -11.56
C ALA A 132 4.18 14.21 -10.20
N LEU A 133 2.97 13.91 -9.76
CA LEU A 133 2.51 14.17 -8.40
C LEU A 133 2.98 13.03 -7.51
N TYR A 134 3.95 13.30 -6.65
CA TYR A 134 4.38 12.35 -5.63
C TYR A 134 3.43 12.46 -4.45
N ILE A 135 2.88 11.32 -4.03
CA ILE A 135 2.09 11.25 -2.81
C ILE A 135 3.07 11.22 -1.64
N VAL A 136 2.96 12.21 -0.76
CA VAL A 136 3.79 12.28 0.43
C VAL A 136 3.07 11.48 1.52
N SER A 137 3.66 10.35 1.89
CA SER A 137 3.35 9.62 3.13
C SER A 137 4.41 10.00 4.17
N ASP A 138 4.38 11.24 4.65
CA ASP A 138 5.17 11.61 5.83
C ASP A 138 4.49 11.02 7.07
N VAL A 139 5.25 10.75 8.13
CA VAL A 139 4.77 10.30 9.44
C VAL A 139 3.77 11.28 10.08
N ASN A 140 3.63 12.48 9.50
CA ASN A 140 2.70 13.54 9.90
C ASN A 140 1.59 13.83 8.86
N SER A 141 1.58 13.15 7.71
CA SER A 141 0.54 13.31 6.67
C SER A 141 -0.43 12.14 6.74
N ASP A 142 -1.13 12.04 7.87
CA ASP A 142 -1.92 10.86 8.14
C ASP A 142 -3.06 10.70 7.13
N PHE A 143 -3.23 9.47 6.68
CA PHE A 143 -4.46 8.98 6.07
C PHE A 143 -5.58 9.04 7.13
N TYR A 144 -6.12 10.23 7.40
CA TYR A 144 -7.23 10.39 8.34
C TYR A 144 -8.52 9.89 7.72
N SER A 145 -9.12 8.84 8.30
CA SER A 145 -10.50 8.40 8.02
C SER A 145 -11.49 9.25 8.81
N ASP A 146 -12.47 9.86 8.14
CA ASP A 146 -13.53 10.67 8.79
C ASP A 146 -14.54 9.85 9.62
N ASN A 147 -14.53 8.51 9.53
CA ASN A 147 -15.39 7.64 10.34
C ASN A 147 -14.58 6.53 10.99
N TYR A 148 -14.61 6.53 12.31
CA TYR A 148 -14.03 5.54 13.21
C TYR A 148 -15.13 4.58 13.69
N GLU A 149 -14.73 3.35 14.01
CA GLU A 149 -15.52 2.15 14.38
C GLU A 149 -15.83 1.21 13.20
N VAL A 150 -14.88 0.29 12.92
CA VAL A 150 -15.25 -1.03 12.40
C VAL A 150 -15.13 -2.01 13.56
N ASN A 151 -16.26 -2.59 13.94
CA ASN A 151 -16.35 -3.51 15.07
C ASN A 151 -15.94 -4.91 14.58
N TYR A 152 -14.72 -5.32 14.90
CA TYR A 152 -14.21 -6.66 14.59
C TYR A 152 -14.43 -7.56 15.81
N GLY A 153 -15.48 -8.39 15.78
CA GLY A 153 -15.64 -9.47 16.77
C GLY A 153 -15.79 -9.02 18.24
N GLY A 154 -16.22 -7.78 18.50
CA GLY A 154 -16.36 -7.23 19.86
C GLY A 154 -15.12 -6.53 20.41
N VAL A 155 -14.09 -6.32 19.56
CA VAL A 155 -12.95 -5.46 19.85
C VAL A 155 -13.07 -4.19 18.99
N GLU A 156 -13.02 -3.03 19.63
CA GLU A 156 -12.85 -1.74 18.94
C GLU A 156 -11.45 -1.70 18.33
N VAL A 157 -11.34 -1.87 17.01
CA VAL A 157 -10.08 -1.61 16.30
C VAL A 157 -10.07 -0.12 15.98
N ASN A 158 -9.26 0.63 16.72
CA ASN A 158 -8.91 1.99 16.33
C ASN A 158 -8.11 1.90 15.02
N PHE A 159 -8.68 2.43 13.94
CA PHE A 159 -7.98 2.62 12.66
C PHE A 159 -7.01 3.79 12.80
N THR A 160 -6.04 3.67 13.70
CA THR A 160 -4.98 4.67 13.86
C THR A 160 -4.17 4.73 12.57
N LYS A 161 -4.46 5.78 11.79
CA LYS A 161 -3.57 6.63 10.96
C LYS A 161 -2.61 6.03 9.93
N TYR A 162 -2.31 4.73 9.92
CA TYR A 162 -1.12 4.24 9.24
C TYR A 162 -1.40 3.33 8.05
N ASN A 163 -2.48 3.52 7.29
CA ASN A 163 -2.54 2.87 5.98
C ASN A 163 -1.51 3.51 5.06
N THR A 164 -0.47 2.76 4.69
CA THR A 164 0.37 3.11 3.56
C THR A 164 -0.50 3.09 2.30
N PHE A 165 -0.19 3.89 1.29
CA PHE A 165 -1.07 3.99 0.12
C PHE A 165 -1.21 2.66 -0.62
N ASP A 166 -0.19 1.80 -0.57
CA ASP A 166 -0.24 0.43 -1.07
C ASP A 166 -1.26 -0.45 -0.34
N ASP A 167 -1.50 -0.26 0.97
CA ASP A 167 -2.62 -0.93 1.68
C ASP A 167 -3.97 -0.50 1.08
N VAL A 168 -4.12 0.80 0.80
CA VAL A 168 -5.34 1.33 0.17
C VAL A 168 -5.50 0.75 -1.24
N LEU A 169 -4.44 0.69 -2.03
CA LEU A 169 -4.47 0.06 -3.36
C LEU A 169 -4.79 -1.45 -3.25
N GLY A 170 -4.20 -2.15 -2.29
CA GLY A 170 -4.30 -3.60 -2.09
C GLY A 170 -5.68 -4.08 -1.69
N ARG A 171 -6.36 -3.33 -0.81
CA ARG A 171 -7.63 -3.75 -0.19
C ARG A 171 -8.87 -3.20 -0.90
N SER A 172 -8.68 -2.31 -1.86
CA SER A 172 -9.79 -1.63 -2.52
C SER A 172 -10.28 -2.39 -3.76
N GLN A 173 -11.59 -2.43 -3.96
CA GLN A 173 -12.15 -2.73 -5.28
C GLN A 173 -12.22 -1.50 -6.17
N LYS A 174 -12.42 -0.33 -5.55
CA LYS A 174 -12.57 0.93 -6.25
C LYS A 174 -11.98 2.06 -5.41
N ILE A 175 -11.32 2.99 -6.09
CA ILE A 175 -10.66 4.14 -5.47
C ILE A 175 -11.00 5.39 -6.27
N ILE A 176 -11.42 6.46 -5.59
CA ILE A 176 -11.70 7.76 -6.18
C ILE A 176 -10.68 8.75 -5.65
N PHE A 177 -9.98 9.42 -6.56
CA PHE A 177 -9.01 10.46 -6.24
C PHE A 177 -9.61 11.83 -6.47
N SER A 178 -9.51 12.72 -5.49
CA SER A 178 -9.76 14.15 -5.61
C SER A 178 -8.51 14.90 -5.23
N ILE A 179 -7.87 15.55 -6.20
CA ILE A 179 -6.60 16.26 -6.03
C ILE A 179 -6.86 17.74 -6.27
N LYS A 180 -6.44 18.61 -5.35
CA LYS A 180 -6.63 20.06 -5.44
C LYS A 180 -5.34 20.79 -5.13
N GLN A 181 -4.92 21.68 -6.02
CA GLN A 181 -3.72 22.49 -5.80
C GLN A 181 -3.90 23.45 -4.63
N GLU A 182 -2.93 23.50 -3.72
CA GLU A 182 -2.95 24.46 -2.62
C GLU A 182 -2.70 25.88 -3.13
N GLY A 183 -3.63 26.79 -2.85
CA GLY A 183 -3.57 28.18 -3.33
C GLY A 183 -3.70 28.34 -4.85
N GLY A 184 -4.07 27.27 -5.57
CA GLY A 184 -4.22 27.25 -7.03
C GLY A 184 -5.64 26.99 -7.51
N MET A 185 -5.81 26.87 -8.82
CA MET A 185 -7.10 26.55 -9.47
C MET A 185 -7.14 25.13 -10.05
N ASN A 186 -6.03 24.39 -10.01
CA ASN A 186 -5.96 23.07 -10.60
C ASN A 186 -6.65 22.04 -9.69
N GLU A 187 -7.66 21.37 -10.23
CA GLU A 187 -8.38 20.29 -9.58
C GLU A 187 -8.49 19.08 -10.50
N TYR A 188 -8.28 17.88 -9.96
CA TYR A 188 -8.34 16.62 -10.70
C TYR A 188 -9.23 15.62 -9.94
N LEU A 189 -10.05 14.89 -10.69
CA LEU A 189 -10.95 13.87 -10.17
C LEU A 189 -10.92 12.65 -11.09
N PHE A 190 -10.46 11.49 -10.61
CA PHE A 190 -10.48 10.25 -11.39
C PHE A 190 -10.79 9.03 -10.53
N THR A 191 -11.13 7.92 -11.17
CA THR A 191 -11.51 6.67 -10.49
C THR A 191 -10.69 5.49 -11.01
N VAL A 192 -10.14 4.72 -10.08
CA VAL A 192 -9.57 3.40 -10.31
C VAL A 192 -10.67 2.37 -10.02
N ASN A 193 -11.12 1.65 -11.04
CA ASN A 193 -12.07 0.54 -10.88
C ASN A 193 -11.32 -0.80 -10.95
N ASN A 194 -11.76 -1.79 -10.18
CA ASN A 194 -11.12 -3.11 -10.08
C ASN A 194 -9.67 -3.02 -9.59
N ALA A 195 -9.44 -2.25 -8.52
CA ALA A 195 -8.12 -2.06 -7.91
C ALA A 195 -7.55 -3.33 -7.23
N SER A 196 -8.34 -4.41 -7.14
CA SER A 196 -7.94 -5.69 -6.56
C SER A 196 -6.72 -6.32 -7.25
N GLY A 197 -6.03 -7.19 -6.53
CA GLY A 197 -4.81 -7.86 -7.02
C GLY A 197 -3.53 -7.04 -6.84
N PHE A 198 -3.63 -5.79 -6.35
CA PHE A 198 -2.45 -4.97 -6.11
C PHE A 198 -1.59 -5.53 -4.98
N SER A 199 -2.19 -6.00 -3.89
CA SER A 199 -1.44 -6.49 -2.72
C SER A 199 -0.58 -7.68 -3.12
N GLU A 200 -1.19 -8.70 -3.73
CA GLU A 200 -0.52 -9.91 -4.16
C GLU A 200 0.57 -9.62 -5.20
N LEU A 201 0.31 -8.68 -6.12
CA LEU A 201 1.30 -8.27 -7.11
C LEU A 201 2.47 -7.55 -6.42
N SER A 202 2.19 -6.61 -5.52
CA SER A 202 3.21 -5.84 -4.80
C SER A 202 4.14 -6.74 -4.00
N GLU A 203 3.60 -7.73 -3.32
CA GLU A 203 4.35 -8.70 -2.52
C GLU A 203 5.19 -9.66 -3.37
N SER A 204 4.73 -9.95 -4.59
CA SER A 204 5.47 -10.79 -5.53
C SER A 204 6.64 -10.05 -6.20
N VAL A 205 6.58 -8.71 -6.26
CA VAL A 205 7.56 -7.86 -6.97
C VAL A 205 8.55 -7.25 -6.00
N PHE A 206 8.06 -6.72 -4.89
CA PHE A 206 8.85 -6.05 -3.87
C PHE A 206 8.96 -6.96 -2.66
N GLU A 207 10.18 -7.17 -2.20
CA GLU A 207 10.39 -7.84 -0.93
C GLU A 207 9.95 -6.91 0.19
N LYS A 208 8.67 -6.99 0.58
CA LYS A 208 8.25 -6.39 1.84
C LYS A 208 8.74 -7.27 2.98
N GLU A 209 9.48 -6.69 3.91
CA GLU A 209 9.79 -7.34 5.17
C GLU A 209 8.52 -7.31 6.02
N TYR A 210 7.87 -8.46 6.10
CA TYR A 210 6.77 -8.65 7.03
C TYR A 210 7.25 -9.56 8.15
N ILE A 211 6.69 -9.28 9.31
CA ILE A 211 6.81 -10.14 10.46
C ILE A 211 5.44 -10.79 10.67
N GLU A 212 5.40 -12.11 10.58
CA GLU A 212 4.22 -12.89 10.95
C GLU A 212 4.28 -13.16 12.45
N VAL A 213 3.31 -12.66 13.22
CA VAL A 213 3.12 -13.10 14.61
C VAL A 213 2.15 -14.26 14.64
N LEU A 214 2.55 -15.35 15.29
CA LEU A 214 1.62 -16.40 15.66
C LEU A 214 0.73 -15.88 16.79
N PRO A 215 -0.61 -15.89 16.63
CA PRO A 215 -1.51 -15.29 17.60
C PRO A 215 -1.40 -15.97 18.97
N ASP A 216 -1.10 -15.18 20.00
CA ASP A 216 -1.23 -15.65 21.38
C ASP A 216 -2.70 -15.56 21.80
N VAL A 217 -3.35 -16.72 21.85
CA VAL A 217 -4.75 -16.87 22.27
C VAL A 217 -5.03 -16.40 23.69
N ASN A 218 -4.00 -16.15 24.50
CA ASN A 218 -4.12 -15.62 25.86
C ASN A 218 -3.87 -14.12 25.95
N SER A 219 -3.51 -13.45 24.84
CA SER A 219 -3.34 -12.00 24.78
C SER A 219 -4.60 -11.33 24.27
N GLU A 220 -5.03 -10.26 24.94
CA GLU A 220 -6.12 -9.39 24.49
C GLU A 220 -5.82 -8.76 23.12
N TYR A 221 -4.55 -8.57 22.79
CA TYR A 221 -4.08 -7.94 21.55
C TYR A 221 -3.52 -8.96 20.54
N GLY A 222 -3.61 -10.26 20.83
CA GLY A 222 -3.06 -11.33 20.01
C GLY A 222 -1.52 -11.42 19.97
N VAL A 223 -0.82 -10.52 20.67
CA VAL A 223 0.65 -10.51 20.82
C VAL A 223 1.02 -10.29 22.29
N SER A 224 2.05 -10.98 22.78
CA SER A 224 2.58 -10.85 24.12
C SER A 224 4.10 -11.07 24.14
N VAL A 225 4.78 -10.66 25.21
CA VAL A 225 6.16 -11.11 25.46
C VAL A 225 6.16 -12.65 25.53
N GLY A 226 7.03 -13.28 24.76
CA GLY A 226 7.10 -14.72 24.55
C GLY A 226 6.36 -15.21 23.30
N SER A 227 5.64 -14.33 22.58
CA SER A 227 5.04 -14.69 21.30
C SER A 227 6.12 -14.98 20.26
N THR A 228 5.91 -16.05 19.50
CA THR A 228 6.77 -16.43 18.38
C THR A 228 6.45 -15.60 17.15
N ILE A 229 7.53 -15.17 16.53
CA ILE A 229 7.58 -14.32 15.36
C ILE A 229 8.30 -15.07 14.23
N ILE A 230 7.82 -14.94 13.00
CA ILE A 230 8.56 -15.35 11.81
C ILE A 230 8.88 -14.12 10.97
N HIS A 231 10.16 -13.78 10.90
CA HIS A 231 10.70 -12.72 10.05
C HIS A 231 11.26 -13.34 8.77
N LYS A 232 10.94 -12.74 7.61
CA LYS A 232 11.34 -13.29 6.31
C LYS A 232 12.87 -13.47 6.18
N THR A 233 13.65 -12.49 6.65
CA THR A 233 15.12 -12.50 6.59
C THR A 233 15.79 -13.05 7.85
N ASN A 234 15.34 -12.65 9.05
CA ASN A 234 15.93 -13.06 10.32
C ASN A 234 15.44 -14.43 10.85
N GLY A 235 14.42 -15.03 10.21
CA GLY A 235 13.84 -16.30 10.59
C GLY A 235 12.97 -16.19 11.84
N GLU A 236 12.86 -17.29 12.60
CA GLU A 236 12.07 -17.32 13.81
C GLU A 236 12.69 -16.45 14.91
N GLY A 237 11.86 -15.73 15.65
CA GLY A 237 12.22 -14.91 16.80
C GLY A 237 11.17 -14.95 17.89
N GLU A 238 11.52 -14.42 19.06
CA GLU A 238 10.64 -14.31 20.22
C GLU A 238 10.56 -12.84 20.64
N ILE A 239 9.36 -12.34 20.91
CA ILE A 239 9.19 -11.01 21.49
C ILE A 239 9.71 -11.06 22.93
N ILE A 240 10.76 -10.29 23.20
CA ILE A 240 11.37 -10.22 24.53
C ILE A 240 10.95 -8.99 25.32
N ASP A 241 10.43 -7.97 24.64
CA ASP A 241 9.91 -6.76 25.29
C ASP A 241 8.81 -6.12 24.44
N ILE A 242 7.82 -5.54 25.11
CA ILE A 242 6.78 -4.72 24.49
C ILE A 242 6.66 -3.45 25.32
N TYR A 243 6.84 -2.30 24.68
CA TYR A 243 6.73 -1.02 25.36
C TYR A 243 5.92 -0.03 24.54
N ASN A 244 5.25 0.87 25.27
CA ASN A 244 4.55 1.99 24.69
C ASN A 244 5.39 3.25 24.84
N THR A 245 5.49 4.04 23.79
CA THR A 245 6.02 5.41 23.87
C THR A 245 4.93 6.37 23.45
N GLU A 246 4.95 7.56 24.04
CA GLU A 246 4.09 8.65 23.61
C GLU A 246 4.91 9.63 22.77
N ALA A 247 4.37 10.06 21.63
CA ALA A 247 4.93 11.16 20.87
C ALA A 247 3.84 12.22 20.63
N TYR A 248 4.23 13.48 20.74
CA TYR A 248 3.33 14.58 20.44
C TYR A 248 3.16 14.72 18.92
N ASN A 249 1.93 14.62 18.45
CA ASN A 249 1.60 14.80 17.05
C ASN A 249 1.19 16.26 16.79
N SER A 250 2.07 16.99 16.13
CA SER A 250 1.85 18.41 15.82
C SER A 250 0.71 18.67 14.83
N ALA A 251 0.24 17.66 14.09
CA ALA A 251 -0.85 17.81 13.14
C ALA A 251 -2.23 17.74 13.81
N THR A 252 -2.37 16.92 14.88
CA THR A 252 -3.62 16.79 15.65
C THR A 252 -3.64 17.61 16.92
N ASP A 253 -2.49 18.11 17.39
CA ASP A 253 -2.33 18.71 18.72
C ASP A 253 -2.67 17.70 19.85
N GLU A 254 -2.35 16.42 19.63
CA GLU A 254 -2.63 15.34 20.58
C GLU A 254 -1.38 14.50 20.90
N MET A 255 -1.39 13.85 22.05
CA MET A 255 -0.38 12.85 22.43
C MET A 255 -0.78 11.48 21.88
N GLU A 256 0.10 10.85 21.12
CA GLU A 256 -0.15 9.55 20.48
C GLU A 256 0.68 8.46 21.13
N SER A 257 0.06 7.31 21.39
CA SER A 257 0.74 6.12 21.91
C SER A 257 1.16 5.20 20.77
N TYR A 258 2.41 4.78 20.78
CA TYR A 258 3.02 3.85 19.83
C TYR A 258 3.48 2.61 20.59
N THR A 259 3.14 1.42 20.09
CA THR A 259 3.58 0.16 20.67
C THR A 259 4.74 -0.39 19.85
N PHE A 260 5.85 -0.68 20.53
CA PHE A 260 7.03 -1.29 19.95
C PHE A 260 7.24 -2.68 20.56
N ALA A 261 7.77 -3.60 19.77
CA ALA A 261 8.24 -4.89 20.23
C ALA A 261 9.73 -5.05 19.95
N THR A 262 10.49 -5.46 20.96
CA THR A 262 11.86 -5.94 20.75
C THR A 262 11.81 -7.44 20.55
N ILE A 263 12.39 -7.89 19.43
CA ILE A 263 12.37 -9.28 18.99
C ILE A 263 13.79 -9.80 19.02
N LYS A 264 13.98 -10.95 19.68
CA LYS A 264 15.23 -11.69 19.67
C LYS A 264 15.12 -12.84 18.68
N PHE A 265 15.90 -12.78 17.61
CA PHE A 265 15.90 -13.79 16.57
C PHE A 265 16.81 -14.97 16.91
N THR A 266 16.50 -16.14 16.34
CA THR A 266 17.28 -17.38 16.51
C THR A 266 18.71 -17.29 16.01
N ASN A 267 18.99 -16.37 15.08
CA ASN A 267 20.35 -16.04 14.62
C ASN A 267 21.16 -15.21 15.64
N GLY A 268 20.54 -14.79 16.75
CA GLY A 268 21.14 -14.01 17.83
C GLY A 268 21.04 -12.49 17.67
N THR A 269 20.41 -11.98 16.60
CA THR A 269 20.13 -10.55 16.45
C THR A 269 18.95 -10.14 17.33
N GLU A 270 18.97 -8.90 17.79
CA GLU A 270 17.87 -8.24 18.47
C GLU A 270 17.52 -6.99 17.68
N ASP A 271 16.23 -6.80 17.43
CA ASP A 271 15.75 -5.64 16.69
C ASP A 271 14.39 -5.19 17.23
N THR A 272 14.06 -3.92 17.01
CA THR A 272 12.87 -3.29 17.58
C THR A 272 11.97 -2.75 16.48
N PHE A 273 10.74 -3.24 16.47
CA PHE A 273 9.78 -2.94 15.41
C PHE A 273 8.53 -2.26 15.96
N ALA A 274 7.92 -1.40 15.15
CA ALA A 274 6.61 -0.85 15.45
C ALA A 274 5.53 -1.92 15.22
N LEU A 275 4.80 -2.29 16.27
CA LEU A 275 3.73 -3.27 16.15
C LEU A 275 2.52 -2.65 15.44
N ARG A 276 2.23 -3.13 14.23
CA ARG A 276 0.97 -2.90 13.54
C ARG A 276 0.13 -4.16 13.63
N ILE A 277 -1.06 -4.09 14.23
CA ILE A 277 -1.90 -5.29 14.39
C ILE A 277 -2.97 -5.27 13.30
N ALA A 278 -2.68 -5.94 12.18
CA ALA A 278 -3.65 -6.18 11.11
C ALA A 278 -4.38 -7.50 11.37
N ILE A 279 -5.62 -7.47 11.86
CA ILE A 279 -6.43 -8.67 12.20
C ILE A 279 -7.17 -9.20 10.95
N ASP A 280 -6.51 -9.24 9.79
CA ASP A 280 -7.07 -9.94 8.64
C ASP A 280 -6.51 -11.36 8.66
N SER A 281 -7.37 -12.34 8.99
CA SER A 281 -7.15 -13.81 8.94
C SER A 281 -6.52 -14.54 10.13
N GLY A 282 -6.22 -13.87 11.25
CA GLY A 282 -5.59 -14.50 12.43
C GLY A 282 -4.07 -14.53 12.37
N SER A 283 -3.47 -13.81 11.42
CA SER A 283 -2.07 -13.39 11.40
C SER A 283 -1.98 -11.94 11.82
N ILE A 284 -0.88 -11.54 12.45
CA ILE A 284 -0.57 -10.14 12.80
C ILE A 284 0.66 -9.74 12.00
N THR A 285 0.63 -8.56 11.39
CA THR A 285 1.67 -8.06 10.47
C THR A 285 2.43 -6.89 11.08
N VAL A 286 3.64 -7.11 11.58
CA VAL A 286 4.50 -5.99 12.02
C VAL A 286 5.08 -5.30 10.79
N VAL A 287 5.15 -3.96 10.83
CA VAL A 287 5.69 -3.11 9.75
C VAL A 287 6.99 -2.49 10.24
N GLU A 288 8.04 -2.56 9.42
CA GLU A 288 9.30 -1.82 9.63
C GLU A 288 9.13 -0.31 9.44
#